data_AF-A0A964KZD3-F1
#
_entry.id   AF-A0A964KZD3-F1
#
_cell.length_a   1.000
_cell.length_b   1.000
_cell.length_c   1.000
_cell.angle_alpha   90.00
_cell.angle_beta   90.00
_cell.angle_gamma   90.00
#
_symmetry.space_group_name_H-M   'P 1'
#
loop_
_entity.id
_entity.type
_entity.pdbx_description
1 polymer ?
#
loop_
_entity_poly.entity_id
_entity_poly.type
_entity_poly.pdbx_seq_one_letter_code
_entity_poly.pdbx_strand_id
1 'polypeptide(L)' 'MFARDFLPAEAQTLRFINADLIAAGLAPFNPETASFKAGRLMLEEIDECVDAEHRFAFETTLSGSAYMKKIAV' A
#
# COMPACT_ATOMS: atom_id res chain seq x y z
N MET A 1 -8.65 -1.60 -11.48
CA MET A 1 -7.52 -1.06 -10.67
C MET A 1 -6.26 -1.29 -11.50
N PHE A 2 -5.59 -0.21 -11.90
CA PHE A 2 -4.52 -0.19 -12.90
C PHE A 2 -3.36 -1.15 -12.58
N ALA A 3 -3.08 -1.42 -11.30
CA ALA A 3 -2.02 -2.32 -10.87
C ALA A 3 -2.19 -3.77 -11.34
N ARG A 4 -3.42 -4.27 -11.52
CA ARG A 4 -3.65 -5.68 -11.86
C ARG A 4 -3.33 -6.02 -13.32
N ASP A 5 -3.37 -5.01 -14.20
CA ASP A 5 -3.15 -5.20 -15.64
C ASP A 5 -1.71 -4.87 -16.07
N PHE A 6 -0.95 -4.12 -15.27
CA PHE A 6 0.39 -3.62 -15.64
C PHE A 6 1.57 -4.31 -14.94
N LEU A 7 1.31 -5.15 -13.94
CA LEU A 7 2.33 -5.86 -13.18
C LEU A 7 2.59 -7.36 -13.52
N PRO A 8 2.22 -7.96 -14.67
CA PRO A 8 2.35 -9.43 -14.80
C PRO A 8 3.80 -9.97 -14.83
N ALA A 9 4.78 -9.17 -15.26
CA ALA A 9 6.16 -9.63 -15.43
C ALA A 9 7.10 -9.22 -14.27
N GLU A 10 6.89 -8.06 -13.65
CA GLU A 10 7.80 -7.52 -12.61
C GLU A 10 7.27 -7.73 -11.19
N ALA A 11 5.95 -7.89 -10.98
CA ALA A 11 5.40 -8.11 -9.62
C ALA A 11 5.56 -9.52 -9.07
N GLN A 12 5.98 -10.51 -9.86
CA GLN A 12 6.32 -11.81 -9.29
C GLN A 12 7.51 -11.72 -8.32
N THR A 13 8.30 -10.65 -8.42
CA THR A 13 9.48 -10.39 -7.60
C THR A 13 9.33 -9.15 -6.70
N LEU A 14 8.24 -8.39 -6.84
CA LEU A 14 8.05 -7.10 -6.19
C LEU A 14 6.93 -7.21 -5.16
N ARG A 15 7.21 -6.90 -3.89
CA ARG A 15 6.18 -6.84 -2.86
C ARG A 15 5.20 -5.70 -3.19
N PHE A 16 3.90 -6.00 -3.27
CA PHE A 16 2.87 -5.00 -3.55
C PHE A 16 2.10 -4.64 -2.28
N ILE A 17 2.13 -3.36 -1.90
CA ILE A 17 1.56 -2.84 -0.65
C ILE A 17 0.38 -1.92 -0.98
N ASN A 18 -0.82 -2.21 -0.48
CA ASN A 18 -2.02 -1.41 -0.74
C ASN A 18 -2.91 -1.37 0.50
N ALA A 19 -3.31 -0.17 0.94
CA ALA A 19 -4.11 0.02 2.15
C ALA A 19 -5.50 -0.64 2.07
N ASP A 20 -6.16 -0.65 0.91
CA ASP A 20 -7.48 -1.26 0.74
C ASP A 20 -7.40 -2.79 0.83
N LEU A 21 -6.33 -3.40 0.27
CA LEU A 21 -6.07 -4.83 0.40
C LEU A 21 -5.77 -5.21 1.86
N ILE A 22 -4.99 -4.39 2.57
CA ILE A 22 -4.71 -4.59 4.00
C ILE A 22 -6.01 -4.46 4.81
N ALA A 23 -6.83 -3.44 4.53
CA ALA A 23 -8.11 -3.24 5.21
C ALA A 23 -9.08 -4.40 4.97
N ALA A 24 -9.16 -4.91 3.74
CA ALA A 24 -9.95 -6.09 3.39
C ALA A 24 -9.44 -7.36 4.09
N GLY A 25 -8.13 -7.51 4.29
CA GLY A 25 -7.56 -8.59 5.07
C GLY A 25 -7.88 -8.49 6.57
N LEU A 26 -7.86 -7.28 7.13
CA LEU A 26 -8.16 -7.03 8.54
C LEU A 26 -9.64 -7.14 8.89
N ALA A 27 -10.51 -6.65 8.01
CA ALA A 27 -11.95 -6.60 8.23
C ALA A 27 -12.68 -6.97 6.91
N PRO A 28 -12.73 -8.26 6.54
CA PRO A 28 -13.26 -8.70 5.24
C PRO A 28 -14.73 -8.35 5.02
N PHE A 29 -15.51 -8.16 6.10
CA PHE A 29 -16.92 -7.78 6.03
C PHE A 29 -17.16 -6.28 6.24
N ASN A 30 -16.16 -5.50 6.66
CA ASN A 30 -16.29 -4.06 6.86
C ASN A 30 -14.92 -3.33 6.82
N PRO A 31 -14.25 -3.28 5.66
CA PRO A 31 -12.89 -2.75 5.52
C PRO A 31 -12.77 -1.28 5.93
N GLU A 32 -13.84 -0.49 5.79
CA GLU A 32 -13.85 0.94 6.15
C GLU A 32 -13.49 1.18 7.62
N THR A 33 -13.90 0.27 8.52
CA THR A 33 -13.53 0.33 9.95
C THR A 33 -12.05 0.09 10.21
N ALA A 34 -11.36 -0.56 9.27
CA ALA A 34 -9.94 -0.87 9.36
C ALA A 34 -9.07 0.14 8.61
N SER A 35 -9.63 1.13 7.89
CA SER A 35 -8.87 2.05 7.02
C SER A 35 -7.71 2.76 7.73
N PHE A 36 -7.92 3.26 8.95
CA PHE A 36 -6.84 3.90 9.72
C PHE A 36 -5.74 2.93 10.13
N LYS A 37 -6.12 1.71 10.55
CA LYS A 37 -5.15 0.67 10.94
C LYS A 37 -4.38 0.15 9.73
N ALA A 38 -5.08 -0.03 8.61
CA ALA A 38 -4.50 -0.44 7.34
C ALA A 38 -3.52 0.60 6.79
N GLY A 39 -3.83 1.89 6.92
CA GLY A 39 -2.90 2.97 6.55
C GLY A 39 -1.62 2.99 7.38
N ARG A 40 -1.69 2.67 8.68
CA ARG A 40 -0.48 2.55 9.52
C ARG A 40 0.36 1.33 9.14
N LEU A 41 -0.27 0.18 8.97
CA LEU A 41 0.43 -1.04 8.53
C LEU A 41 1.05 -0.87 7.14
N MET A 42 0.37 -0.16 6.22
CA MET A 42 0.92 0.16 4.91
C MET A 42 2.23 0.96 5.03
N LEU A 43 2.30 1.94 5.94
CA LEU A 43 3.53 2.70 6.19
C LEU A 43 4.63 1.83 6.83
N GLU A 44 4.27 1.01 7.80
CA GLU A 44 5.20 0.08 8.45
C GLU A 44 5.81 -0.90 7.43
N GLU A 45 5.00 -1.46 6.52
CA GLU A 45 5.46 -2.35 5.46
C GLU A 45 6.38 -1.66 4.45
N ILE A 46 6.14 -0.37 4.17
CA ILE A 46 7.02 0.45 3.33
C ILE A 46 8.37 0.64 4.03
N ASP A 47 8.35 1.04 5.30
CA ASP A 47 9.56 1.26 6.10
C ASP A 47 10.39 -0.04 6.19
N GLU A 48 9.74 -1.19 6.44
CA GLU A 48 10.39 -2.51 6.43
C GLU A 48 11.04 -2.85 5.08
N CYS A 49 10.37 -2.54 3.96
CA CYS A 49 10.94 -2.80 2.65
C CYS A 49 12.13 -1.88 2.35
N VAL A 50 12.10 -0.63 2.80
CA VAL A 50 13.22 0.32 2.68
C VAL A 50 14.41 -0.16 3.51
N ASP A 51 14.18 -0.52 4.77
CA ASP A 51 15.23 -0.97 5.69
C ASP A 51 15.90 -2.28 5.22
N ALA A 52 15.12 -3.15 4.56
CA ALA A 52 15.62 -4.40 4.00
C ALA A 52 16.17 -4.27 2.56
N GLU A 53 16.22 -3.07 1.99
CA GLU A 53 16.58 -2.81 0.58
C GLU A 53 15.79 -3.67 -0.43
N HIS A 54 14.57 -4.04 -0.06
CA HIS A 54 13.69 -4.85 -0.90
C HIS A 54 13.00 -4.00 -1.96
N ARG A 55 12.83 -4.58 -3.14
CA ARG A 55 12.05 -3.94 -4.20
C ARG A 55 10.55 -4.11 -3.91
N PHE A 56 9.84 -3.00 -3.79
CA PHE A 56 8.40 -2.98 -3.55
C PHE A 56 7.70 -1.94 -4.45
N ALA A 57 6.40 -2.14 -4.64
CA ALA A 57 5.50 -1.16 -5.19
C ALA A 57 4.37 -0.94 -4.20
N PHE A 58 3.85 0.28 -4.14
CA PHE A 58 2.70 0.59 -3.32
C PHE A 58 1.66 1.36 -4.12
N GLU A 59 0.40 1.10 -3.85
CA GLU A 59 -0.72 1.86 -4.41
C GLU A 59 -1.39 2.64 -3.29
N THR A 60 -1.51 3.95 -3.49
CA THR A 60 -2.23 4.86 -2.61
C THR A 60 -3.36 5.52 -3.39
N THR A 61 -4.56 5.42 -2.86
CA THR A 61 -5.67 6.24 -3.32
C THR A 61 -5.48 7.58 -2.63
N LEU A 62 -5.11 8.62 -3.39
CA LEU A 62 -4.76 9.97 -2.90
C LEU A 62 -5.99 10.74 -2.34
N SER A 63 -6.92 10.01 -1.72
CA SER A 63 -8.21 10.45 -1.18
C SER A 63 -8.07 11.32 0.07
N GLY A 64 -6.90 11.31 0.71
CA GLY A 64 -6.58 12.13 1.89
C GLY A 64 -5.52 13.17 1.57
N SER A 65 -5.87 14.46 1.68
CA SER A 65 -5.00 15.63 1.50
C SER A 65 -3.74 15.68 2.39
N ALA A 66 -3.47 14.66 3.20
CA ALA A 66 -2.31 14.57 4.09
C ALA A 66 -1.01 14.11 3.39
N TYR A 67 -1.09 13.44 2.23
CA TYR A 67 0.09 12.84 1.59
C TYR A 67 0.89 13.78 0.67
N MET A 68 0.39 14.97 0.33
CA MET A 68 1.14 15.93 -0.50
C MET A 68 2.46 16.41 0.13
N LYS A 69 2.67 16.24 1.45
CA LYS A 69 3.90 16.68 2.12
C LYS A 69 5.08 15.70 2.07
N LYS A 70 4.87 14.44 1.68
CA LYS A 70 5.97 13.44 1.56
C LYS A 70 6.46 13.22 0.13
N ILE A 71 5.76 13.77 -0.87
CA ILE A 71 6.15 13.74 -2.29
C ILE A 71 6.61 15.15 -2.72
N ALA A 72 7.49 15.76 -1.93
CA ALA A 72 8.22 16.94 -2.37
C ALA A 72 9.61 16.45 -2.83
N VAL A 73 9.84 16.61 -4.13
CA VAL A 73 11.11 16.40 -4.84
C VAL A 73 12.23 17.20 -4.19
#